data_AF-A0A942J8Z7-F1
#
_entry.id   AF-A0A942J8Z7-F1
#
_cell.length_a   1.000
_cell.length_b   1.000
_cell.length_c   1.000
_cell.angle_alpha   90.00
_cell.angle_beta   90.00
_cell.angle_gamma   90.00
#
_symmetry.space_group_name_H-M   'P 1'
#
loop_
_entity.id
_entity.type
_entity.pdbx_description
1 polymer ?
#
loop_
_entity_poly.entity_id
_entity_poly.type
_entity_poly.pdbx_seq_one_letter_code
_entity_poly.pdbx_strand_id
1 'polypeptide(L)'
;MLETSEEAPPPDLLTRFLRILALNGDLQQLAGIVFGRPGGADLAVEDHTAYDDAILQVVHREQGLDDLPVVTNVDFGHTDPIWTVPQGTPTRIDPAVETITFLDTAVA
;
A
#
# COMPACT_ATOMS: atom_id res chain seq x y z
N MET A 1 -1.11 4.92 -4.07
CA MET A 1 -0.98 3.45 -4.08
C MET A 1 0.49 3.12 -4.10
N LEU A 2 0.91 2.08 -3.39
CA LEU A 2 2.32 1.71 -3.18
C LEU A 2 2.49 0.20 -3.40
N GLU A 3 3.68 -0.23 -3.79
CA GLU A 3 4.00 -1.64 -4.00
C GLU A 3 5.53 -1.86 -3.94
N THR A 4 5.96 -3.12 -4.00
CA THR A 4 7.37 -3.53 -3.96
C THR A 4 7.75 -4.28 -5.22
N SER A 5 8.97 -4.07 -5.71
CA SER A 5 9.52 -4.78 -6.85
C SER A 5 9.72 -6.28 -6.60
N GLU A 6 10.06 -7.00 -7.66
CA GLU A 6 10.43 -8.43 -7.65
C GLU A 6 11.66 -8.74 -6.81
N GLU A 7 12.45 -7.72 -6.46
CA GLU A 7 13.64 -7.84 -5.61
C GLU A 7 13.29 -8.18 -4.15
N ALA A 8 11.99 -8.22 -3.79
CA ALA A 8 11.49 -8.48 -2.45
C ALA A 8 12.26 -7.66 -1.38
N PRO A 9 12.26 -6.31 -1.49
CA PRO A 9 13.02 -5.47 -0.57
C PRO A 9 12.59 -5.74 0.87
N PRO A 10 13.53 -5.80 1.84
CA PRO A 10 13.19 -6.14 3.22
C PRO A 10 12.24 -5.09 3.83
N PRO A 11 11.38 -5.47 4.80
CA PRO A 11 10.42 -4.55 5.43
C PRO A 11 11.05 -3.27 6.01
N ASP A 12 12.29 -3.33 6.49
CA ASP A 12 13.03 -2.15 6.95
C ASP A 12 13.24 -1.10 5.86
N LEU A 13 13.35 -1.51 4.60
CA LEU A 13 13.44 -0.57 3.48
C LEU A 13 12.11 0.15 3.26
N LEU A 14 10.99 -0.55 3.42
CA LEU A 14 9.66 0.04 3.36
C LEU A 14 9.45 1.04 4.50
N THR A 15 9.84 0.72 5.74
CA THR A 15 9.73 1.70 6.84
C THR A 15 10.54 2.96 6.55
N ARG A 16 11.76 2.82 6.01
CA ARG A 16 12.59 3.96 5.62
C ARG A 16 11.92 4.82 4.55
N PHE A 17 11.33 4.18 3.54
CA PHE A 17 10.59 4.89 2.49
C PHE A 17 9.38 5.66 3.05
N LEU A 18 8.56 5.02 3.88
CA LEU A 18 7.40 5.67 4.50
C LEU A 18 7.79 6.82 5.42
N ARG A 19 8.91 6.70 6.15
CA ARG A 19 9.45 7.80 6.97
C ARG A 19 9.89 9.00 6.12
N ILE A 20 10.40 8.76 4.91
CA ILE A 20 10.72 9.86 3.98
C ILE A 20 9.44 10.58 3.55
N LEU A 21 8.37 9.85 3.20
CA LEU A 21 7.08 10.46 2.88
C LEU A 21 6.51 11.25 4.06
N ALA A 22 6.65 10.73 5.28
CA ALA A 22 6.22 11.42 6.49
C ALA A 22 7.01 12.71 6.77
N LEU A 23 8.33 12.68 6.59
CA LEU A 23 9.21 13.85 6.73
C LEU A 23 8.89 14.94 5.70
N ASN A 24 8.48 14.56 4.49
CA ASN A 24 8.07 15.48 3.45
C ASN A 24 6.65 16.06 3.66
N GLY A 25 5.88 15.52 4.60
CA GLY A 25 4.48 15.91 4.81
C GLY A 25 3.49 15.25 3.85
N ASP A 26 3.96 14.34 2.97
CA ASP A 26 3.10 13.68 1.98
C ASP A 26 2.16 12.68 2.65
N LEU A 27 2.65 11.96 3.66
CA LEU A 27 1.89 10.91 4.35
C LEU A 27 0.64 11.47 5.04
N GLN A 28 0.75 12.67 5.63
CA GLN A 28 -0.33 13.36 6.34
C GLN A 28 -1.40 13.94 5.40
N GLN A 29 -1.11 14.02 4.10
CA GLN A 29 -2.04 14.51 3.08
C GLN A 29 -2.83 13.37 2.41
N LEU A 30 -2.47 12.11 2.67
CA LEU A 30 -3.16 10.97 2.08
C LEU A 30 -4.56 10.79 2.67
N ALA A 31 -5.53 10.45 1.82
CA ALA A 31 -6.86 10.00 2.25
C ALA A 31 -6.91 8.50 2.58
N GLY A 32 -5.85 7.77 2.25
CA GLY A 32 -5.70 6.34 2.50
C GLY A 32 -4.50 5.76 1.76
N ILE A 33 -4.09 4.56 2.17
CA ILE A 33 -3.02 3.79 1.55
C ILE A 33 -3.62 2.50 0.99
N VAL A 34 -3.28 2.22 -0.26
CA VAL A 34 -3.48 0.89 -0.86
C VAL A 34 -2.11 0.36 -1.21
N PHE A 35 -1.80 -0.82 -0.68
CA PHE A 35 -0.54 -1.50 -0.86
C PHE A 35 -0.74 -2.81 -1.63
N GLY A 36 0.00 -2.98 -2.73
CA GLY A 36 0.01 -4.23 -3.48
C GLY A 36 0.54 -5.39 -2.63
N ARG A 37 0.10 -6.62 -2.89
CA ARG A 37 0.68 -7.80 -2.26
C ARG A 37 2.21 -7.78 -2.49
N PRO A 38 3.04 -7.99 -1.46
CA PRO A 38 4.49 -8.10 -1.63
C PRO A 38 4.84 -9.13 -2.71
N GLY A 39 5.74 -8.76 -3.61
CA GLY A 39 6.16 -9.56 -4.75
C GLY A 39 7.60 -10.07 -4.61
N GLY A 40 7.94 -11.09 -5.40
CA GLY A 40 9.26 -11.71 -5.45
C GLY A 40 9.20 -13.23 -5.37
N ALA A 41 9.99 -13.91 -6.21
CA ALA A 41 9.92 -15.37 -6.36
C ALA A 41 10.28 -16.14 -5.08
N ASP A 42 11.14 -15.55 -4.24
CA ASP A 42 11.67 -16.17 -3.03
C ASP A 42 10.97 -15.66 -1.75
N LEU A 43 9.97 -14.79 -1.86
CA LEU A 43 9.25 -14.26 -0.70
C LEU A 43 8.11 -15.21 -0.30
N ALA A 44 8.16 -15.72 0.92
CA ALA A 44 7.14 -16.61 1.44
C ALA A 44 5.89 -15.81 1.86
N VAL A 45 4.70 -16.40 1.71
CA VAL A 45 3.43 -15.73 2.06
C VAL A 45 3.38 -15.39 3.55
N GLU A 46 4.02 -16.21 4.38
CA GLU A 46 4.15 -16.01 5.82
C GLU A 46 4.94 -14.75 6.17
N ASP A 47 5.81 -14.27 5.27
CA ASP A 47 6.61 -13.06 5.46
C ASP A 47 5.84 -11.78 5.10
N HIS A 48 4.67 -11.89 4.45
CA HIS A 48 3.88 -10.72 4.04
C HIS A 48 3.43 -9.87 5.23
N THR A 49 3.16 -10.50 6.38
CA THR A 49 2.73 -9.79 7.60
C THR A 49 3.79 -8.81 8.11
N ALA A 50 5.08 -9.04 7.81
CA ALA A 50 6.14 -8.13 8.18
C ALA A 50 6.06 -6.79 7.42
N TYR A 51 5.51 -6.78 6.19
CA TYR A 51 5.24 -5.55 5.44
C TYR A 51 4.03 -4.79 6.02
N ASP A 52 2.98 -5.51 6.42
CA ASP A 52 1.84 -4.91 7.11
C ASP A 52 2.30 -4.24 8.42
N ASP A 53 3.13 -4.94 9.21
CA ASP A 53 3.71 -4.41 10.44
C ASP A 53 4.60 -3.18 10.19
N ALA A 54 5.38 -3.18 9.10
CA ALA A 54 6.20 -2.04 8.71
C ALA A 54 5.36 -0.80 8.36
N ILE A 55 4.23 -0.98 7.67
CA ILE A 55 3.29 0.10 7.37
C ILE A 55 2.66 0.62 8.67
N LEU A 56 2.11 -0.25 9.51
CA LEU A 56 1.46 0.12 10.77
C LEU A 56 2.44 0.77 11.75
N GLN A 57 3.70 0.32 11.77
CA GLN A 57 4.75 0.95 12.56
C GLN A 57 4.90 2.42 12.20
N VAL A 58 5.07 2.75 10.92
CA VAL A 58 5.30 4.15 10.53
C VAL A 58 4.01 4.96 10.61
N VAL A 59 2.92 4.45 10.04
CA VAL A 59 1.66 5.21 9.88
C VAL A 59 0.97 5.44 11.23
N HIS A 60 0.72 4.38 12.01
CA HIS A 60 0.00 4.51 13.29
C HIS A 60 0.97 4.81 14.43
N ARG A 61 1.99 3.97 14.65
CA ARG A 61 2.81 4.06 15.88
C ARG A 61 3.75 5.27 15.89
N GLU A 62 4.33 5.63 14.75
CA GLU A 62 5.29 6.75 14.67
C GLU A 62 4.63 8.07 14.29
N GLN A 63 3.63 8.07 13.40
CA GLN A 63 2.98 9.30 12.90
C GLN A 63 1.61 9.59 13.52
N GLY A 64 1.01 8.66 14.27
CA GLY A 64 -0.28 8.85 14.94
C GLY A 64 -1.47 8.99 13.96
N LEU A 65 -1.35 8.44 12.75
CA LEU A 65 -2.39 8.51 11.71
C LEU A 65 -3.38 7.34 11.84
N ASP A 66 -3.94 7.14 13.03
CA ASP A 66 -4.79 5.98 13.36
C ASP A 66 -6.09 5.90 12.55
N ASP A 67 -6.57 7.05 12.05
CA ASP A 67 -7.77 7.15 11.23
C ASP A 67 -7.48 6.98 9.72
N LEU A 68 -6.21 6.85 9.30
CA LEU A 68 -5.84 6.69 7.90
C LEU A 68 -6.14 5.26 7.44
N PRO A 69 -7.06 5.03 6.49
CA PRO A 69 -7.35 3.68 6.02
C PRO A 69 -6.15 3.08 5.30
N VAL A 70 -5.77 1.85 5.67
CA VAL A 70 -4.71 1.07 5.02
C VAL A 70 -5.30 -0.24 4.53
N VAL A 71 -5.20 -0.48 3.22
CA VAL A 71 -5.55 -1.75 2.59
C VAL A 71 -4.28 -2.38 2.02
N THR A 72 -4.01 -3.63 2.34
CA THR A 72 -2.84 -4.37 1.84
C THR A 72 -3.27 -5.61 1.06
N ASN A 73 -2.31 -6.36 0.52
CA ASN A 73 -2.56 -7.61 -0.20
C ASN A 73 -3.45 -7.48 -1.45
N VAL A 74 -3.37 -6.34 -2.15
CA VAL A 74 -4.12 -6.12 -3.39
C VAL A 74 -3.34 -6.68 -4.59
N ASP A 75 -4.06 -7.27 -5.56
CA ASP A 75 -3.50 -7.88 -6.78
C ASP A 75 -2.94 -6.84 -7.79
N PHE A 76 -2.04 -5.94 -7.40
CA PHE A 76 -1.26 -5.11 -8.34
C PHE A 76 0.20 -5.03 -7.90
N GLY A 77 1.08 -4.63 -8.81
CA GLY A 77 2.52 -4.60 -8.59
C GLY A 77 3.20 -5.85 -9.15
N HIS A 78 4.28 -6.31 -8.53
CA HIS A 78 5.06 -7.46 -9.01
C HIS A 78 4.50 -8.82 -8.54
N THR A 79 3.20 -9.08 -8.78
CA THR A 79 2.52 -10.33 -8.40
C THR A 79 1.68 -10.92 -9.53
N ASP A 80 1.33 -12.20 -9.41
CA ASP A 80 0.37 -12.88 -10.27
C ASP A 80 -0.88 -13.32 -9.45
N PRO A 81 -2.11 -13.02 -9.90
CA PRO A 81 -2.47 -12.15 -11.04
C PRO A 81 -2.13 -10.67 -10.79
N ILE A 82 -2.04 -9.89 -11.87
CA ILE A 82 -1.81 -8.43 -11.83
C ILE A 82 -3.01 -7.66 -12.42
N TRP A 83 -3.59 -6.76 -11.64
CA TRP A 83 -4.64 -5.85 -12.07
C TRP A 83 -4.04 -4.60 -12.70
N THR A 84 -4.71 -4.11 -13.75
CA THR A 84 -4.44 -2.77 -14.28
C THR A 84 -5.12 -1.74 -13.38
N VAL A 85 -4.31 -0.85 -12.80
CA VAL A 85 -4.77 0.18 -11.86
C VAL A 85 -4.74 1.56 -12.52
N PRO A 86 -5.90 2.21 -12.72
CA PRO A 86 -5.93 3.53 -13.33
C PRO A 86 -5.39 4.59 -12.37
N GLN A 87 -4.36 5.32 -12.82
CA GLN A 87 -3.72 6.38 -12.03
C GLN A 87 -4.44 7.71 -12.22
N GLY A 88 -4.62 8.45 -11.14
CA GLY A 88 -5.27 9.78 -11.15
C GLY A 88 -6.80 9.76 -11.07
N THR A 89 -7.43 8.58 -11.11
CA THR A 89 -8.87 8.43 -10.97
C THR A 89 -9.29 8.52 -9.49
N PRO A 90 -10.37 9.27 -9.15
CA PRO A 90 -10.94 9.25 -7.82
C PRO A 90 -11.26 7.82 -7.37
N THR A 91 -10.75 7.44 -6.21
CA THR A 91 -10.84 6.07 -5.69
C THR A 91 -11.49 6.11 -4.31
N ARG A 92 -12.45 5.21 -4.07
CA ARG A 92 -13.09 5.01 -2.76
C ARG A 92 -12.54 3.75 -2.12
N ILE A 93 -12.13 3.86 -0.86
CA ILE A 93 -11.87 2.75 0.04
C ILE A 93 -13.07 2.66 0.99
N ASP A 94 -13.71 1.49 1.07
CA ASP A 94 -14.77 1.21 2.03
C ASP A 94 -14.38 0.01 2.91
N PRO A 95 -13.88 0.25 4.13
CA PRO A 95 -13.48 -0.81 5.05
C PRO A 95 -14.67 -1.64 5.57
N ALA A 96 -15.89 -1.10 5.57
CA ALA A 96 -17.05 -1.81 6.13
C ALA A 96 -17.50 -2.99 5.25
N VAL A 97 -17.18 -2.92 3.95
CA VAL A 97 -17.50 -3.97 2.96
C VAL A 97 -16.26 -4.48 2.22
N GLU A 98 -15.05 -4.09 2.67
CA GLU A 98 -13.76 -4.51 2.11
C GLU A 98 -13.63 -4.25 0.60
N THR A 99 -13.99 -3.05 0.15
CA THR A 99 -13.94 -2.70 -1.29
C THR A 99 -13.03 -1.52 -1.62
N ILE A 100 -12.40 -1.61 -2.79
CA ILE A 100 -11.76 -0.50 -3.48
C ILE A 100 -12.53 -0.27 -4.79
N THR A 101 -13.02 0.95 -5.01
CA THR A 101 -13.77 1.30 -6.22
C THR A 101 -13.12 2.48 -6.93
N PHE A 102 -12.80 2.32 -8.21
CA PHE A 102 -12.45 3.43 -9.10
C PHE A 102 -13.75 4.09 -9.58
N LEU A 103 -13.91 5.38 -9.30
CA LEU A 103 -15.18 6.10 -9.49
C LEU A 103 -15.34 6.69 -10.90
N ASP A 104 -14.33 6.55 -11.75
CA ASP A 104 -14.34 7.06 -13.12
C ASP A 104 -13.71 6.03 -14.08
N THR A 105 -13.97 6.21 -15.37
CA THR A 105 -13.39 5.36 -16.42
C THR A 105 -12.06 5.94 -16.85
N ALA A 106 -11.03 5.10 -16.95
CA ALA A 106 -9.69 5.54 -17.34
C ALA A 106 -9.53 5.77 -18.85
N VAL A 107 -10.42 5.17 -19.65
CA VAL A 107 -10.43 5.24 -21.12
C VAL A 107 -11.86 5.46 -21.59
N ALA A 108 -12.03 6.19 -22.70
CA ALA A 108 -13.34 6.51 -23.29
C ALA A 108 -13.96 5.35 -24.06
#